data_AF-A0A2E7QNJ6-F1
#
_entry.id   AF-A0A2E7QNJ6-F1
#
_cell.length_a   1.000
_cell.length_b   1.000
_cell.length_c   1.000
_cell.angle_alpha   90.00
_cell.angle_beta   90.00
_cell.angle_gamma   90.00
#
_symmetry.space_group_name_H-M   'P 1'
#
loop_
_entity.id
_entity.type
_entity.pdbx_description
1 polymer ?
#
loop_
_entity_poly.entity_id
_entity_poly.type
_entity_poly.pdbx_seq_one_letter_code
_entity_poly.pdbx_strand_id
1 'polypeptide(L)' 'MRIRRQKRRGLSLLEMVLVIAIIGILLSMMFPVFVKAYKKAKGLGRENPDNPDGPRIAPSSVGTELDND' A
#
# COMPACT_ATOMS: atom_id res chain seq x y z
N MET A 1 -38.78 30.44 -21.20
CA MET A 1 -38.06 29.15 -21.35
C MET A 1 -37.96 28.48 -19.98
N ARG A 2 -38.68 27.38 -19.72
CA ARG A 2 -38.65 26.68 -18.42
C ARG A 2 -37.76 25.45 -18.52
N ILE A 3 -36.59 25.50 -17.89
CA ILE A 3 -35.67 24.37 -17.79
C ILE A 3 -36.29 23.37 -16.83
N ARG A 4 -36.75 22.23 -17.35
CA ARG A 4 -37.25 21.12 -16.53
C ARG A 4 -36.07 20.57 -15.73
N ARG A 5 -36.09 20.74 -14.40
CA ARG A 5 -35.19 20.01 -13.49
C ARG A 5 -35.55 18.53 -13.58
N GLN A 6 -34.85 17.77 -14.41
CA GLN A 6 -34.90 16.31 -14.39
C GLN A 6 -34.46 15.86 -12.98
N LYS A 7 -35.40 15.35 -12.19
CA LYS A 7 -35.08 14.62 -10.95
C LYS A 7 -34.25 13.40 -11.35
N ARG A 8 -32.92 13.55 -11.33
CA ARG A 8 -31.97 12.44 -11.43
C ARG A 8 -32.05 11.64 -10.14
N ARG A 9 -32.85 10.57 -10.14
CA ARG A 9 -32.76 9.48 -9.16
C ARG A 9 -32.30 8.24 -9.93
N GLY A 10 -30.99 8.18 -10.19
CA GLY A 10 -30.32 7.02 -10.76
C GLY A 10 -29.68 6.20 -9.64
N LEU A 11 -29.97 4.90 -9.64
CA LEU A 11 -29.39 3.77 -8.90
C LEU A 11 -28.13 4.02 -8.02
N SER A 12 -28.33 4.48 -6.78
CA SER A 12 -27.27 4.61 -5.76
C SER A 12 -26.49 3.32 -5.50
N LEU A 13 -27.16 2.16 -5.53
CA LEU A 13 -26.52 0.88 -5.23
C LEU A 13 -25.61 0.40 -6.36
N LEU A 14 -26.07 0.50 -7.60
CA LEU A 14 -25.27 0.08 -8.76
C LEU A 14 -24.01 0.93 -8.89
N GLU A 15 -24.14 2.23 -8.66
CA GLU A 15 -23.02 3.17 -8.72
C GLU A 15 -21.96 2.83 -7.65
N MET A 16 -22.38 2.57 -6.41
CA MET A 16 -21.45 2.15 -5.35
C MET A 16 -20.84 0.76 -5.62
N VAL A 17 -21.64 -0.21 -6.07
CA VAL A 17 -21.16 -1.56 -6.38
C VAL A 17 -20.19 -1.55 -7.56
N LEU A 18 -20.48 -0.78 -8.62
CA LEU A 18 -19.62 -0.67 -9.78
C LEU A 18 -18.30 0.01 -9.44
N VAL A 19 -18.33 1.05 -8.60
CA VAL A 19 -17.11 1.73 -8.12
C VAL A 19 -16.22 0.75 -7.34
N ILE A 20 -16.79 0.01 -6.39
CA ILE A 20 -16.04 -0.98 -5.62
C ILE A 20 -15.51 -2.09 -6.53
N ALA A 21 -16.29 -2.52 -7.52
CA ALA A 21 -15.85 -3.52 -8.50
C ALA A 21 -14.66 -3.04 -9.32
N ILE A 22 -14.69 -1.80 -9.84
CA ILE A 22 -13.57 -1.22 -10.60
C ILE A 22 -12.33 -1.06 -9.71
N ILE A 23 -12.49 -0.54 -8.48
CA ILE A 23 -11.39 -0.42 -7.52
C ILE A 23 -10.79 -1.81 -7.22
N GLY A 24 -11.63 -2.83 -7.01
CA GLY A 24 -11.18 -4.20 -6.77
C GLY A 24 -10.34 -4.76 -7.91
N ILE A 25 -10.74 -4.53 -9.17
CA ILE A 25 -9.98 -4.95 -10.35
C ILE A 25 -8.62 -4.24 -10.40
N LEU A 26 -8.59 -2.93 -10.19
CA LEU A 26 -7.35 -2.15 -10.16
C LEU A 26 -6.42 -2.62 -9.04
N LEU A 27 -6.96 -2.79 -7.83
CA LEU A 27 -6.21 -3.28 -6.67
C LEU A 27 -5.70 -4.70 -6.88
N SER A 28 -6.45 -5.58 -7.55
CA SER A 28 -6.02 -6.94 -7.86
C SER A 28 -4.72 -6.98 -8.67
N MET A 29 -4.57 -6.08 -9.63
CA MET A 29 -3.33 -5.94 -10.41
C MET A 29 -2.23 -5.21 -9.63
N MET A 30 -2.60 -4.23 -8.81
CA MET A 30 -1.68 -3.36 -8.10
C MET A 30 -1.06 -4.03 -6.85
N PHE A 31 -1.87 -4.68 -6.02
CA PHE A 31 -1.49 -5.33 -4.77
C PHE A 31 -0.30 -6.33 -4.87
N PRO A 32 -0.23 -7.24 -5.86
CA PRO A 32 0.88 -8.19 -5.96
C PRO A 32 2.23 -7.50 -6.20
N VAL A 33 2.24 -6.34 -6.88
CA VAL A 33 3.46 -5.54 -7.08
C VAL A 33 3.90 -4.89 -5.77
N PHE A 34 2.95 -4.35 -5.00
CA PHE A 34 3.22 -3.77 -3.68
C PHE A 34 3.86 -4.77 -2.71
N VAL A 35 3.37 -6.02 -2.69
CA VAL A 35 3.95 -7.08 -1.83
C VAL A 35 5.42 -7.35 -2.18
N LYS A 36 5.75 -7.41 -3.47
CA LYS A 36 7.14 -7.64 -3.92
C LYS A 36 8.05 -6.47 -3.54
N ALA A 37 7.59 -5.23 -3.76
CA ALA A 37 8.34 -4.03 -3.41
C ALA A 37 8.57 -3.91 -1.89
N TYR A 38 7.55 -4.19 -1.08
CA TYR A 38 7.64 -4.17 0.37
C TYR A 38 8.61 -5.21 0.92
N LYS A 39 8.55 -6.45 0.41
CA LYS A 39 9.52 -7.51 0.77
C LYS A 39 10.95 -7.12 0.40
N LYS A 40 11.14 -6.49 -0.76
CA LYS A 40 12.46 -6.00 -1.18
C LYS A 40 12.96 -4.92 -0.23
N ALA A 41 12.14 -3.92 0.10
CA ALA A 41 12.50 -2.85 1.04
C ALA A 41 12.93 -3.38 2.42
N LYS A 42 12.24 -4.41 2.94
CA LYS A 42 12.63 -5.09 4.19
C LYS A 42 14.01 -5.74 4.14
N GLY A 43 14.43 -6.24 2.98
CA GLY A 43 15.72 -6.92 2.81
C GLY A 43 16.91 -5.99 2.55
N LEU A 44 16.68 -4.68 2.35
CA LEU A 44 17.73 -3.71 1.99
C LEU A 44 18.55 -3.22 3.19
N GLY A 45 18.74 -4.06 4.22
CA GLY A 45 19.64 -3.75 5.33
C GLY A 45 21.05 -3.42 4.84
N ARG A 46 21.68 -2.43 5.49
CA ARG A 46 23.07 -2.04 5.21
C ARG A 46 24.03 -3.06 5.79
N GLU A 47 25.16 -3.25 5.13
CA GLU A 47 26.26 -4.03 5.69
C GLU A 47 26.80 -3.33 6.94
N ASN A 48 27.07 -4.10 8.00
CA ASN A 48 27.60 -3.57 9.23
C ASN A 48 29.13 -3.48 9.13
N PRO A 49 29.73 -2.27 9.04
CA PRO A 49 31.18 -2.14 8.96
C PRO A 49 31.88 -2.53 10.27
N ASP A 50 31.18 -2.46 11.40
CA ASP A 50 31.73 -2.74 12.73
C ASP A 50 31.70 -4.24 13.07
N ASN A 51 30.83 -5.01 12.41
CA ASN A 51 30.74 -6.46 12.55
C ASN A 51 30.43 -7.11 11.19
N PRO A 52 31.45 -7.36 10.35
CA PRO A 52 31.28 -7.82 8.97
C PRO A 52 30.66 -9.23 8.86
N ASP A 53 30.83 -10.06 9.89
CA ASP A 53 30.25 -11.41 9.95
C ASP A 53 28.86 -11.42 10.61
N GLY A 54 28.37 -10.27 11.07
CA GLY A 54 27.10 -10.11 11.77
C GLY A 54 25.88 -9.92 10.86
N PRO A 55 24.66 -9.94 11.42
CA PRO A 55 23.45 -9.62 10.68
C PRO A 55 23.50 -8.21 10.08
N ARG A 56 22.96 -8.05 8.86
CA ARG A 56 22.85 -6.74 8.19
C ARG A 56 22.01 -5.77 9.03
N ILE A 57 22.45 -4.51 9.11
CA ILE A 57 21.78 -3.44 9.86
C ILE A 57 20.43 -3.16 9.19
N ALA A 58 19.34 -3.35 9.93
CA ALA A 58 18.00 -3.03 9.47
C ALA A 58 17.88 -1.51 9.18
N PRO A 59 17.02 -1.09 8.23
CA PRO A 59 16.77 0.33 8.00
C PRO A 59 16.27 1.02 9.28
N SER A 60 16.75 2.23 9.55
CA SER A 60 16.51 3.01 10.78
C SER A 60 15.04 3.31 11.10
N SER A 61 14.13 3.02 10.17
CA SER A 61 12.67 3.06 10.37
C SER A 61 12.14 1.90 11.22
N VAL A 62 12.96 0.88 11.48
CA VAL A 62 12.67 -0.18 12.45
C VAL A 62 13.38 0.24 13.73
N GLY A 63 12.63 0.59 14.78
CA GLY A 63 13.21 0.92 16.08
C GLY A 63 14.08 -0.24 16.55
N THR A 64 15.38 0.00 16.63
CA THR A 64 16.32 -0.93 17.26
C THR A 64 16.15 -0.78 18.76
N GLU A 65 15.14 -1.46 19.32
CA GLU A 65 14.89 -1.57 20.76
C GLU A 65 15.87 -2.55 21.41
N LEU A 66 17.15 -2.47 21.05
CA LEU A 66 18.20 -3.37 21.51
C LEU A 66 19.53 -2.60 21.56
N ASP A 67 19.65 -1.65 22.48
CA ASP A 67 20.95 -1.21 23.00
C ASP A 67 20.78 -0.46 24.34
N ASN A 68 20.26 -1.15 25.35
CA ASN A 68 20.23 -0.65 26.73
C ASN A 68 20.39 -1.82 27.70
N ASP A 69 21.62 -2.33 27.81
CA ASP A 69 22.18 -3.05 28.97
C ASP A 69 23.71 -3.03 28.89
#